data_AF-A0A2N3GIB0-F1
#
_entry.id   AF-A0A2N3GIB0-F1
#
_cell.length_a   1.000
_cell.length_b   1.000
_cell.length_c   1.000
_cell.angle_alpha   90.00
_cell.angle_beta   90.00
_cell.angle_gamma   90.00
#
_symmetry.space_group_name_H-M   'P 1'
#
loop_
_entity.id
_entity.type
_entity.pdbx_description
1 polymer ?
#
loop_
_entity_poly.entity_id
_entity_poly.type
_entity_poly.pdbx_seq_one_letter_code
_entity_poly.pdbx_strand_id
1 'polypeptide(L)'
;MSTGTRPPRRDERGAGTVLVIGVVLMLAALALVGVMVGGYSTAQHATSGAADLVALSAAAAYRDGGDACAAAAAIATDNQVEVTGCTVAGDAIDYAVAVTVRRHLSGPVGWPITVSATAVAGHLAPS
;
A
#
# COMPACT_ATOMS: atom_id res chain seq x y z
N MET A 1 -18.24 52.57 -52.29
CA MET A 1 -18.33 52.43 -50.82
C MET A 1 -18.50 50.96 -50.49
N SER A 2 -17.51 50.33 -49.86
CA SER A 2 -17.69 49.07 -49.12
C SER A 2 -16.76 49.12 -47.93
N THR A 3 -17.30 49.52 -46.79
CA THR A 3 -16.61 49.54 -45.50
C THR A 3 -16.63 48.12 -44.95
N GLY A 4 -15.49 47.42 -45.07
CA GLY A 4 -15.29 46.13 -44.43
C GLY A 4 -14.97 46.31 -42.94
N THR A 5 -15.92 45.98 -42.07
CA THR A 5 -15.72 45.95 -40.62
C THR A 5 -14.97 44.66 -40.26
N ARG A 6 -13.70 44.76 -39.86
CA ARG A 6 -12.95 43.61 -39.33
C ARG A 6 -13.41 43.34 -37.88
N PRO A 7 -13.76 42.09 -37.51
CA PRO A 7 -14.13 41.79 -36.14
C PRO A 7 -12.94 41.97 -35.20
N PRO A 8 -13.17 42.35 -33.93
CA PRO A 8 -12.11 42.56 -32.96
C PRO A 8 -11.33 41.25 -32.75
N ARG A 9 -10.00 41.29 -32.89
CA ARG A 9 -9.09 40.21 -32.45
C ARG A 9 -9.04 40.18 -30.93
N ARG A 10 -10.13 39.77 -30.29
CA ARG A 10 -10.15 39.31 -28.91
C ARG A 10 -10.36 37.82 -29.00
N ASP A 11 -9.30 37.03 -28.78
CA ASP A 11 -9.38 35.69 -28.18
C ASP A 11 -8.06 34.91 -28.26
N GLU A 12 -7.12 35.25 -29.13
CA GLU A 12 -5.90 34.43 -29.32
C GLU A 12 -4.98 34.39 -28.09
N ARG A 13 -4.83 35.52 -27.37
CA ARG A 13 -3.99 35.57 -26.14
C ARG A 13 -4.69 34.95 -24.92
N GLY A 14 -6.01 35.09 -24.81
CA GLY A 14 -6.79 34.55 -23.70
C GLY A 14 -7.01 33.05 -23.82
N ALA A 15 -7.36 32.56 -25.02
CA ALA A 15 -7.54 31.15 -25.29
C ALA A 15 -6.24 30.35 -25.11
N GLY A 16 -5.09 30.91 -25.54
CA GLY A 16 -3.77 30.31 -25.31
C GLY A 16 -3.45 30.14 -23.82
N THR A 17 -3.67 31.16 -23.00
CA THR A 17 -3.42 31.08 -21.55
C THR A 17 -4.37 30.12 -20.84
N VAL A 18 -5.66 30.10 -21.21
CA VAL A 18 -6.64 29.18 -20.61
C VAL A 18 -6.29 27.74 -20.93
N LEU A 19 -5.90 27.44 -22.18
CA LEU A 19 -5.49 26.10 -22.58
C LEU A 19 -4.21 25.66 -21.85
N VAL A 20 -3.21 26.54 -21.73
CA VAL A 20 -1.99 26.25 -20.97
C VAL A 20 -2.30 25.98 -19.50
N ILE A 21 -3.11 26.81 -18.85
CA ILE A 21 -3.54 26.59 -17.45
C ILE A 21 -4.25 25.24 -17.32
N GLY A 22 -5.16 24.93 -18.25
CA GLY A 22 -5.88 23.65 -18.27
C GLY A 22 -4.94 22.45 -18.36
N VAL A 23 -3.96 22.49 -19.28
CA VAL A 23 -2.95 21.43 -19.42
C VAL A 23 -2.09 21.30 -18.17
N VAL A 24 -1.63 22.43 -17.60
CA VAL A 24 -0.83 22.42 -16.37
C VAL A 24 -1.63 21.81 -15.20
N LEU A 25 -2.88 22.20 -15.03
CA LEU A 25 -3.75 21.62 -13.99
C LEU A 25 -4.01 20.13 -14.23
N MET A 26 -4.20 19.71 -15.48
CA MET A 26 -4.36 18.30 -15.83
C MET A 26 -3.10 17.49 -15.50
N LEU A 27 -1.92 17.98 -15.89
CA LEU A 27 -0.65 17.32 -15.57
C LEU A 27 -0.39 17.28 -14.06
N ALA A 28 -0.69 18.37 -13.34
CA ALA A 28 -0.59 18.41 -11.89
C ALA A 28 -1.55 17.40 -11.22
N ALA A 29 -2.78 17.27 -11.73
CA ALA A 29 -3.74 16.29 -11.24
C ALA A 29 -3.25 14.85 -11.50
N LEU A 30 -2.74 14.55 -12.69
CA LEU A 30 -2.17 13.24 -13.00
C LEU A 30 -0.96 12.90 -12.12
N ALA A 31 -0.06 13.87 -11.90
CA ALA A 31 1.08 13.71 -11.01
C ALA A 31 0.63 13.43 -9.57
N LEU A 32 -0.38 14.15 -9.08
CA LEU A 32 -0.94 13.94 -7.74
C LEU A 32 -1.51 12.52 -7.61
N VAL A 33 -2.30 12.06 -8.59
CA VAL A 33 -2.82 10.69 -8.62
C VAL A 33 -1.69 9.66 -8.64
N GLY A 34 -0.65 9.89 -9.44
CA GLY A 34 0.53 9.02 -9.49
C GLY A 34 1.25 8.89 -8.14
N VAL A 35 1.43 10.01 -7.42
CA VAL A 35 2.01 10.00 -6.06
C VAL A 35 1.14 9.23 -5.08
N MET A 36 -0.18 9.40 -5.13
CA MET A 36 -1.11 8.67 -4.27
C MET A 36 -1.03 7.16 -4.49
N VAL A 37 -1.07 6.72 -5.75
CA VAL A 37 -1.01 5.31 -6.12
C VAL A 37 0.36 4.72 -5.79
N GLY A 38 1.45 5.44 -6.09
CA GLY A 38 2.81 5.01 -5.78
C GLY A 38 3.08 4.91 -4.27
N GLY A 39 2.55 5.84 -3.47
CA GLY A 39 2.62 5.77 -2.01
C GLY A 39 1.85 4.56 -1.46
N TYR A 40 0.67 4.27 -2.03
CA TYR A 40 -0.11 3.10 -1.63
C TYR A 40 0.55 1.77 -2.00
N SER A 41 1.08 1.66 -3.22
CA SER A 41 1.73 0.41 -3.68
C SER A 41 3.00 0.10 -2.90
N THR A 42 3.82 1.11 -2.60
CA THR A 42 5.03 0.94 -1.79
C THR A 42 4.69 0.56 -0.35
N ALA A 43 3.66 1.17 0.24
CA ALA A 43 3.18 0.82 1.57
C ALA A 43 2.63 -0.61 1.64
N GLN A 44 1.89 -1.03 0.61
CA GLN A 44 1.39 -2.40 0.46
C GLN A 44 2.55 -3.40 0.39
N HIS A 45 3.49 -3.21 -0.53
CA HIS A 45 4.64 -4.11 -0.67
C HIS A 45 5.50 -4.19 0.59
N ALA A 46 5.73 -3.07 1.28
CA ALA A 46 6.44 -3.06 2.54
C ALA A 46 5.69 -3.85 3.64
N THR A 47 4.37 -3.72 3.69
CA THR A 47 3.54 -4.44 4.67
C THR A 47 3.47 -5.94 4.36
N SER A 48 3.40 -6.31 3.07
CA SER A 48 3.48 -7.71 2.64
C SER A 48 4.83 -8.35 2.97
N GLY A 49 5.95 -7.67 2.67
CA GLY A 49 7.28 -8.18 3.02
C GLY A 49 7.48 -8.34 4.53
N ALA A 50 6.93 -7.42 5.34
CA ALA A 50 6.92 -7.59 6.79
C ALA A 50 6.07 -8.79 7.22
N ALA A 51 4.90 -9.01 6.62
CA ALA A 51 4.05 -10.16 6.89
C ALA A 51 4.78 -11.49 6.62
N ASP A 52 5.56 -11.57 5.54
CA ASP A 52 6.34 -12.76 5.19
C ASP A 52 7.41 -13.08 6.24
N LEU A 53 8.17 -12.07 6.69
CA LEU A 53 9.17 -12.24 7.76
C LEU A 53 8.53 -12.68 9.08
N VAL A 54 7.40 -12.07 9.42
CA VAL A 54 6.63 -12.41 10.62
C VAL A 54 6.13 -13.85 10.54
N ALA A 55 5.53 -14.27 9.43
CA ALA A 55 5.05 -15.63 9.24
C ALA A 55 6.20 -16.66 9.28
N LEU A 56 7.34 -16.38 8.64
CA LEU A 56 8.52 -17.24 8.69
C LEU A 56 9.09 -17.37 10.10
N SER A 57 9.13 -16.28 10.87
CA SER A 57 9.58 -16.33 12.26
C SER A 57 8.66 -17.17 13.14
N ALA A 58 7.35 -17.08 12.91
CA ALA A 58 6.35 -17.86 13.62
C ALA A 58 6.49 -19.36 13.29
N ALA A 59 6.66 -19.69 12.00
CA ALA A 59 6.90 -21.05 11.55
C ALA A 59 8.22 -21.63 12.09
N ALA A 60 9.30 -20.82 12.13
CA ALA A 60 10.57 -21.23 12.71
C ALA A 60 10.42 -21.54 14.21
N ALA A 61 9.81 -20.64 14.98
CA ALA A 61 9.56 -20.85 16.40
C ALA A 61 8.68 -22.08 16.66
N TYR A 62 7.65 -22.31 15.83
CA TYR A 62 6.81 -23.50 15.96
C TYR A 62 7.61 -24.79 15.74
N ARG A 63 8.49 -24.85 14.73
CA ARG A 63 9.37 -26.02 14.49
C ARG A 63 10.30 -26.30 15.64
N ASP A 64 10.80 -25.27 16.29
CA ASP A 64 11.71 -25.39 17.43
C ASP A 64 10.96 -25.71 18.74
N GLY A 65 9.63 -25.88 18.69
CA GLY A 65 8.77 -26.21 19.83
C GLY A 65 8.40 -25.00 20.71
N GLY A 66 8.62 -23.78 20.22
CA GLY A 66 8.29 -22.53 20.89
C GLY A 66 6.91 -21.99 20.55
N ASP A 67 6.58 -20.82 21.12
CA ASP A 67 5.35 -20.10 20.83
C ASP A 67 5.47 -19.29 19.53
N ALA A 68 4.80 -19.78 18.49
CA ALA A 68 4.76 -19.15 17.16
C ALA A 68 4.25 -17.70 17.19
N CYS A 69 3.19 -17.44 17.97
CA CYS A 69 2.55 -16.13 17.98
C CYS A 69 3.34 -15.10 18.80
N ALA A 70 4.00 -15.54 19.87
CA ALA A 70 4.95 -14.69 20.58
C ALA A 70 6.13 -14.28 19.68
N ALA A 71 6.69 -15.21 18.90
CA ALA A 71 7.76 -14.92 17.95
C ALA A 71 7.30 -13.97 16.84
N ALA A 72 6.09 -14.19 16.29
CA ALA A 72 5.48 -13.29 15.32
C ALA A 72 5.34 -11.86 15.88
N ALA A 73 4.88 -11.71 17.13
CA ALA A 73 4.70 -10.40 17.75
C ALA A 73 6.02 -9.64 17.94
N ALA A 74 7.10 -10.35 18.29
CA ALA A 74 8.44 -9.77 18.42
C ALA A 74 8.92 -9.20 17.07
N ILE A 75 8.89 -10.01 16.01
CA ILE A 75 9.34 -9.59 14.67
C ILE A 75 8.41 -8.53 14.07
N ALA A 76 7.11 -8.58 14.36
CA ALA A 76 6.17 -7.57 13.92
C ALA A 76 6.52 -6.19 14.51
N THR A 77 6.84 -6.15 15.80
CA THR A 77 7.27 -4.93 16.49
C THR A 77 8.53 -4.34 15.86
N ASP A 78 9.53 -5.19 15.57
CA ASP A 78 10.78 -4.78 14.90
C ASP A 78 10.54 -4.22 13.49
N ASN A 79 9.49 -4.69 12.80
CA ASN A 79 9.11 -4.24 11.46
C ASN A 79 8.05 -3.13 11.46
N GLN A 80 7.73 -2.55 12.62
CA GLN A 80 6.71 -1.50 12.78
C GLN A 80 5.33 -1.91 12.23
N VAL A 81 4.96 -3.17 12.41
CA VAL A 81 3.63 -3.70 12.10
C VAL A 81 3.02 -4.35 13.35
N GLU A 82 1.70 -4.33 13.44
CA GLU A 82 0.95 -4.94 14.54
C GLU A 82 0.38 -6.29 14.10
N VAL A 83 0.54 -7.33 14.90
CA VAL A 83 -0.14 -8.61 14.66
C VAL A 83 -1.60 -8.48 15.07
N THR A 84 -2.50 -8.56 14.09
CA THR A 84 -3.95 -8.51 14.30
C THR A 84 -4.62 -9.88 14.22
N GLY A 85 -3.88 -10.91 13.78
CA GLY A 85 -4.30 -12.30 13.80
C GLY A 85 -3.10 -13.23 13.69
N CYS A 86 -3.09 -14.31 14.46
CA CYS A 86 -2.09 -15.36 14.40
C CYS A 86 -2.79 -16.70 14.66
N THR A 87 -2.69 -17.61 13.70
CA THR A 87 -3.30 -18.94 13.81
C THR A 87 -2.32 -19.99 13.32
N VAL A 88 -2.13 -21.02 14.13
CA VAL A 88 -1.39 -22.23 13.75
C VAL A 88 -2.41 -23.33 13.46
N ALA A 89 -2.23 -24.02 12.35
CA ALA A 89 -3.03 -25.17 11.97
C ALA A 89 -2.13 -26.35 11.61
N GLY A 90 -2.60 -27.57 11.86
CA GLY A 90 -1.87 -28.82 11.62
C GLY A 90 -1.08 -29.32 12.81
N ASP A 91 -0.13 -30.23 12.53
CA ASP A 91 0.68 -30.96 13.51
C ASP A 91 2.17 -30.65 13.33
N ALA A 92 3.04 -31.19 14.19
CA ALA A 92 4.48 -30.91 14.16
C ALA A 92 5.19 -31.23 12.82
N ILE A 93 4.59 -32.07 11.97
CA ILE A 93 5.14 -32.47 10.66
C ILE A 93 4.50 -31.69 9.51
N ASP A 94 3.17 -31.56 9.50
CA ASP A 94 2.41 -30.81 8.51
C ASP A 94 1.65 -29.67 9.19
N TYR A 95 2.23 -28.46 9.16
CA TYR A 95 1.62 -27.27 9.74
C TYR A 95 1.67 -26.08 8.78
N ALA A 96 0.74 -25.15 8.99
CA ALA A 96 0.81 -23.81 8.44
C ALA A 96 0.49 -22.78 9.54
N VAL A 97 1.30 -21.72 9.57
CA VAL A 97 1.08 -20.57 10.43
C VAL A 97 0.63 -19.42 9.56
N ALA A 98 -0.59 -18.95 9.79
CA ALA A 98 -1.13 -17.77 9.13
C ALA A 98 -1.05 -16.58 10.08
N VAL A 99 -0.45 -15.49 9.62
CA VAL A 99 -0.32 -14.25 10.38
C VAL A 99 -0.87 -13.09 9.57
N THR A 100 -1.75 -12.30 10.19
CA THR A 100 -2.28 -11.06 9.64
C THR A 100 -1.69 -9.88 10.39
N VAL A 101 -0.95 -9.05 9.67
CA VAL A 101 -0.33 -7.83 10.20
C VAL A 101 -1.04 -6.59 9.70
N ARG A 102 -0.94 -5.51 10.47
CA ARG A 102 -1.46 -4.19 10.13
C ARG A 102 -0.39 -3.14 10.32
N ARG A 103 -0.27 -2.23 9.36
CA ARG A 103 0.61 -1.07 9.44
C ARG A 103 -0.22 0.20 9.49
N HIS A 104 0.11 1.07 10.45
CA HIS A 104 -0.45 2.41 10.55
C HIS A 104 0.46 3.39 9.81
N LEU A 105 -0.10 4.07 8.82
CA LEU A 105 0.61 5.06 8.02
C LEU A 105 -0.13 6.40 8.12
N SER A 106 0.61 7.49 7.90
CA SER A 106 0.04 8.82 7.74
C SER A 106 -0.19 9.09 6.27
N GLY A 107 -1.45 9.31 5.91
CA GLY A 107 -1.87 9.63 4.57
C GLY A 107 -1.61 11.10 4.22
N PRO A 108 -1.98 11.50 3.00
CA PRO A 108 -1.99 12.90 2.60
C PRO A 108 -2.84 13.70 3.59
N VAL A 109 -2.38 14.89 3.95
CA VAL A 109 -3.09 15.78 4.89
C VAL A 109 -3.23 15.19 6.31
N GLY A 110 -2.40 14.20 6.67
CA GLY A 110 -2.31 13.66 8.03
C GLY A 110 -3.44 12.71 8.43
N TRP A 111 -4.25 12.24 7.48
CA TRP A 111 -5.29 11.26 7.77
C TRP A 111 -4.71 9.88 8.06
N PRO A 112 -5.18 9.18 9.11
CA PRO A 112 -4.71 7.83 9.41
C PRO A 112 -5.17 6.88 8.31
N ILE A 113 -4.24 6.12 7.75
CA ILE A 113 -4.50 5.03 6.82
C ILE A 113 -3.94 3.74 7.41
N THR A 114 -4.68 2.65 7.23
CA THR A 114 -4.26 1.33 7.69
C THR A 114 -4.12 0.41 6.50
N VAL A 115 -2.98 -0.27 6.43
CA VAL A 115 -2.71 -1.30 5.42
C VAL A 115 -2.57 -2.63 6.13
N SER A 116 -3.35 -3.62 5.72
CA SER A 116 -3.27 -4.98 6.26
C SER A 116 -2.71 -5.94 5.23
N ALA A 117 -1.86 -6.86 5.67
CA ALA A 117 -1.39 -7.97 4.84
C ALA A 117 -1.47 -9.26 5.65
N THR A 118 -1.76 -10.37 4.96
CA THR A 118 -1.75 -11.71 5.55
C THR A 118 -0.72 -12.53 4.82
N ALA A 119 0.11 -13.25 5.56
CA ALA A 119 1.08 -14.20 5.04
C ALA A 119 0.89 -15.55 5.73
N VAL A 120 1.20 -16.63 5.00
CA VAL A 120 1.13 -18.00 5.49
C VAL A 120 2.48 -18.66 5.27
N ALA A 121 3.02 -19.28 6.31
CA ALA A 121 4.26 -20.05 6.24
C ALA A 121 4.04 -21.50 6.68
N GLY A 122 4.61 -22.44 5.95
CA GLY A 122 4.37 -23.88 6.11
C GLY A 122 3.39 -24.42 5.07
N HIS A 123 3.17 -25.73 5.07
CA HIS A 123 2.25 -26.41 4.17
C HIS A 123 1.33 -27.31 4.99
N LEU A 124 0.03 -27.17 4.75
CA LEU A 124 -0.97 -28.16 5.13
C LEU A 124 -1.31 -28.96 3.89
N ALA A 125 -0.98 -30.25 3.88
CA ALA A 125 -1.50 -31.14 2.85
C ALA A 125 -3.03 -31.25 3.03
N PRO A 126 -3.83 -31.12 1.95
CA PRO A 126 -5.25 -31.42 2.04
C PRO A 126 -5.43 -32.92 2.34
N SER A 127 -6.06 -33.22 3.47
CA SER A 127 -6.46 -34.57 3.88
C SER A 127 -7.60 -35.09 3.02
#